data_AF-A0A2V8J351-F1
#
_entry.id   AF-A0A2V8J351-F1
#
_cell.length_a   1.000
_cell.length_b   1.000
_cell.length_c   1.000
_cell.angle_alpha   90.00
_cell.angle_beta   90.00
_cell.angle_gamma   90.00
#
_symmetry.space_group_name_H-M   'P 1'
#
loop_
_entity.id
_entity.type
_entity.pdbx_description
1 polymer ?
#
loop_
_entity_poly.entity_id
_entity_poly.type
_entity_poly.pdbx_seq_one_letter_code
_entity_poly.pdbx_strand_id
1 'polypeptide(L)'
;MNNGTLFNELGGQLNNSGTLDNFGTLSNRISGFVMNTGNFNNQSGGLLINDLSSTIQNDHSIGNEAGATLSNSAYDNGSGFLVNFGTVDNFGQLKNAVFNSIDGIRPE
;
A
#
# COMPACT_ATOMS: atom_id res chain seq x y z
N MET A 1 1.84 -12.83 -4.58
CA MET A 1 3.07 -12.17 -5.07
C MET A 1 2.78 -11.52 -6.43
N ASN A 2 3.14 -10.25 -6.61
CA ASN A 2 3.06 -9.52 -7.87
C ASN A 2 4.45 -9.03 -8.28
N ASN A 3 4.98 -9.53 -9.40
CA ASN A 3 6.29 -9.13 -9.95
C ASN A 3 6.16 -8.27 -11.22
N GLY A 4 4.93 -8.00 -11.68
CA GLY A 4 4.64 -7.22 -12.87
C GLY A 4 3.69 -6.08 -12.55
N THR A 5 2.73 -5.83 -13.44
CA THR A 5 1.69 -4.83 -13.19
C THR A 5 0.36 -5.52 -12.90
N LEU A 6 -0.23 -5.19 -11.75
CA LEU A 6 -1.56 -5.61 -11.36
C LEU A 6 -2.48 -4.39 -11.34
N PHE A 7 -3.52 -4.41 -12.16
CA PHE A 7 -4.56 -3.38 -12.17
C PHE A 7 -5.79 -3.88 -11.41
N ASN A 8 -6.20 -3.13 -10.40
CA ASN A 8 -7.51 -3.28 -9.77
C ASN A 8 -8.33 -2.05 -10.14
N GLU A 9 -9.21 -2.20 -11.13
CA GLU A 9 -9.91 -1.08 -11.75
C GLU A 9 -11.35 -1.39 -12.12
N LEU A 10 -12.10 -0.35 -12.51
CA LEU A 10 -13.48 -0.43 -13.00
C LEU A 10 -14.43 -1.07 -11.97
N GLY A 11 -14.27 -0.73 -10.70
CA GLY A 11 -15.03 -1.34 -9.60
C GLY A 11 -14.52 -2.71 -9.15
N GLY A 12 -13.35 -3.14 -9.65
CA GLY A 12 -12.69 -4.37 -9.26
C GLY A 12 -12.42 -4.46 -7.75
N GLN A 13 -12.41 -5.69 -7.24
CA GLN A 13 -12.09 -5.99 -5.85
C GLN A 13 -10.84 -6.86 -5.76
N LEU A 14 -9.83 -6.38 -5.03
CA LEU A 14 -8.65 -7.13 -4.65
C LEU A 14 -8.72 -7.43 -3.15
N ASN A 15 -8.89 -8.70 -2.80
CA ASN A 15 -8.96 -9.13 -1.40
C ASN A 15 -7.66 -9.83 -1.01
N ASN A 16 -6.90 -9.26 -0.08
CA ASN A 16 -5.74 -9.89 0.53
C ASN A 16 -6.04 -10.25 1.99
N SER A 17 -6.27 -11.54 2.25
CA SER A 17 -6.42 -12.10 3.60
C SER A 17 -5.19 -12.86 4.09
N GLY A 18 -4.16 -12.99 3.25
CA GLY A 18 -2.91 -13.68 3.55
C GLY A 18 -1.72 -12.73 3.43
N THR A 19 -0.69 -13.15 2.70
CA THR A 19 0.46 -12.29 2.37
C THR A 19 0.45 -11.92 0.90
N LEU A 20 0.49 -10.63 0.62
CA LEU A 20 0.67 -10.08 -0.72
C LEU A 20 1.98 -9.31 -0.79
N ASP A 21 2.99 -9.92 -1.38
CA ASP A 21 4.23 -9.23 -1.72
C ASP A 21 4.12 -8.59 -3.11
N ASN A 22 4.29 -7.28 -3.19
CA ASN A 22 4.33 -6.50 -4.42
C ASN A 22 5.76 -6.03 -4.70
N PHE A 23 6.42 -6.65 -5.68
CA PHE A 23 7.74 -6.25 -6.20
C PHE A 23 7.63 -5.39 -7.46
N GLY A 24 6.47 -5.41 -8.12
CA GLY A 24 6.17 -4.61 -9.31
C GLY A 24 5.24 -3.45 -9.01
N THR A 25 4.30 -3.18 -9.91
CA THR A 25 3.27 -2.13 -9.73
C THR A 25 1.93 -2.76 -9.37
N LEU A 26 1.32 -2.32 -8.28
CA LEU A 26 -0.09 -2.52 -8.00
C LEU A 26 -0.80 -1.17 -8.11
N SER A 27 -1.70 -1.05 -9.08
CA SER A 27 -2.47 0.16 -9.32
C SER A 27 -3.94 -0.09 -9.03
N ASN A 28 -4.41 0.48 -7.93
CA ASN A 28 -5.81 0.59 -7.57
C ASN A 28 -6.35 1.90 -8.14
N ARG A 29 -7.32 1.84 -9.05
CA ARG A 29 -7.80 3.03 -9.78
C ARG A 29 -9.22 2.87 -10.30
N ILE A 30 -9.81 3.94 -10.82
CA ILE A 30 -11.13 3.93 -11.49
C ILE A 30 -12.17 3.15 -10.65
N SER A 31 -12.42 3.62 -9.43
CA SER A 31 -13.33 2.99 -8.46
C SER A 31 -12.90 1.59 -7.98
N GLY A 32 -11.62 1.22 -8.15
CA GLY A 32 -11.06 -0.01 -7.58
C GLY A 32 -11.12 -0.01 -6.05
N PHE A 33 -11.34 -1.19 -5.49
CA PHE A 33 -11.38 -1.41 -4.06
C PHE A 33 -10.39 -2.51 -3.64
N VAL A 34 -9.45 -2.18 -2.77
CA VAL A 34 -8.54 -3.14 -2.15
C VAL A 34 -8.99 -3.37 -0.72
N MET A 35 -9.26 -4.61 -0.35
CA MET A 35 -9.48 -5.01 1.04
C MET A 35 -8.25 -5.79 1.53
N ASN A 36 -7.53 -5.22 2.48
CA ASN A 36 -6.39 -5.85 3.11
C ASN A 36 -6.71 -6.21 4.57
N THR A 37 -6.92 -7.50 4.81
CA THR A 37 -7.08 -8.08 6.15
C THR A 37 -5.89 -8.94 6.57
N GLY A 38 -4.88 -9.07 5.69
CA GLY A 38 -3.60 -9.73 5.96
C GLY A 38 -2.40 -8.78 5.83
N ASN A 39 -1.24 -9.32 5.48
CA ASN A 39 -0.02 -8.55 5.27
C ASN A 39 0.11 -8.15 3.80
N PHE A 40 0.13 -6.84 3.53
CA PHE A 40 0.51 -6.32 2.23
C PHE A 40 1.90 -5.72 2.33
N ASN A 41 2.89 -6.35 1.70
CA ASN A 41 4.25 -5.86 1.67
C ASN A 41 4.53 -5.24 0.29
N ASN A 42 4.60 -3.92 0.22
CA ASN A 42 5.16 -3.23 -0.93
C ASN A 42 6.69 -3.28 -0.82
N GLN A 43 7.29 -4.22 -1.54
CA GLN A 43 8.69 -4.59 -1.44
C GLN A 43 9.59 -3.56 -2.14
N SER A 44 10.90 -3.63 -1.91
CA SER A 44 11.87 -2.73 -2.56
C SER A 44 11.70 -2.73 -4.10
N GLY A 45 11.62 -1.55 -4.71
CA GLY A 45 11.30 -1.38 -6.13
C GLY A 45 9.80 -1.47 -6.47
N GLY A 46 8.97 -1.87 -5.52
CA GLY A 46 7.53 -1.96 -5.63
C GLY A 46 6.84 -0.59 -5.59
N LEU A 47 5.78 -0.47 -6.37
CA LEU A 47 4.94 0.71 -6.47
C LEU A 47 3.49 0.34 -6.14
N LEU A 48 2.95 0.92 -5.07
CA LEU A 48 1.54 0.84 -4.71
C LEU A 48 0.88 2.18 -4.99
N ILE A 49 -0.11 2.19 -5.89
CA ILE A 49 -0.88 3.39 -6.26
C ILE A 49 -2.33 3.22 -5.83
N ASN A 50 -2.85 4.22 -5.12
CA ASN A 50 -4.27 4.42 -4.87
C ASN A 50 -4.71 5.74 -5.51
N ASP A 51 -5.29 5.67 -6.71
CA ASP A 51 -5.72 6.84 -7.47
C ASP A 51 -6.95 7.51 -6.86
N LEU A 52 -7.18 8.78 -7.22
CA LEU A 52 -8.19 9.69 -6.64
C LEU A 52 -9.60 9.10 -6.45
N SER A 53 -10.03 8.18 -7.32
CA SER A 53 -11.36 7.57 -7.29
C SER A 53 -11.44 6.20 -6.62
N SER A 54 -10.33 5.67 -6.11
CA SER A 54 -10.27 4.33 -5.55
C SER A 54 -10.15 4.33 -4.02
N THR A 55 -10.21 3.16 -3.42
CA THR A 55 -10.08 3.00 -1.97
C THR A 55 -9.22 1.81 -1.64
N ILE A 56 -8.28 2.01 -0.73
CA ILE A 56 -7.62 0.93 0.00
C ILE A 56 -8.26 0.89 1.39
N GLN A 57 -8.75 -0.29 1.77
CA GLN A 57 -9.18 -0.57 3.12
C GLN A 57 -8.17 -1.48 3.79
N ASN A 58 -7.34 -0.92 4.67
CA ASN A 58 -6.35 -1.65 5.44
C ASN A 58 -6.80 -1.88 6.88
N ASP A 59 -7.17 -3.11 7.19
CA ASP A 59 -7.59 -3.53 8.54
C ASP A 59 -6.54 -4.41 9.24
N HIS A 60 -5.36 -4.57 8.63
CA HIS A 60 -4.23 -5.25 9.26
C HIS A 60 -2.94 -4.47 9.07
N SER A 61 -2.10 -4.82 8.09
CA SER A 61 -0.81 -4.20 7.88
C SER A 61 -0.52 -3.92 6.41
N ILE A 62 -0.06 -2.70 6.14
CA ILE A 62 0.66 -2.36 4.91
C ILE A 62 2.09 -2.02 5.31
N GLY A 63 3.05 -2.78 4.81
CA GLY A 63 4.48 -2.47 4.90
C GLY A 63 4.94 -1.83 3.60
N ASN A 64 5.49 -0.61 3.65
CA ASN A 64 6.17 0.03 2.53
C ASN A 64 7.67 0.01 2.78
N GLU A 65 8.34 -0.98 2.19
CA GLU A 65 9.75 -1.28 2.46
C GLU A 65 10.71 -0.23 1.91
N ALA A 66 11.95 -0.25 2.37
CA ALA A 66 12.99 0.65 1.88
C ALA A 66 13.18 0.51 0.35
N GLY A 67 13.12 1.63 -0.37
CA GLY A 67 13.17 1.67 -1.83
C GLY A 67 11.83 1.38 -2.52
N ALA A 68 10.75 1.17 -1.77
CA ALA A 68 9.39 1.09 -2.29
C ALA A 68 8.70 2.47 -2.25
N THR A 69 7.66 2.63 -3.07
CA THR A 69 6.83 3.85 -3.08
C THR A 69 5.36 3.52 -2.89
N LEU A 70 4.71 4.18 -1.94
CA LEU A 70 3.27 4.22 -1.77
C LEU A 70 2.76 5.60 -2.17
N SER A 71 1.95 5.65 -3.22
CA SER A 71 1.31 6.87 -3.70
C SER A 71 -0.19 6.80 -3.41
N ASN A 72 -0.65 7.64 -2.49
CA ASN A 72 -2.04 7.70 -2.10
C ASN A 72 -2.65 9.05 -2.48
N SER A 73 -3.52 9.05 -3.49
CA SER A 73 -4.28 10.23 -3.90
C SER A 73 -5.74 10.19 -3.44
N ALA A 74 -6.18 9.12 -2.79
CA ALA A 74 -7.57 8.92 -2.38
C ALA A 74 -7.71 8.52 -0.91
N TYR A 75 -8.70 7.68 -0.60
CA TYR A 75 -8.95 7.19 0.75
C TYR A 75 -8.15 5.92 0.99
N ASP A 76 -7.27 5.98 1.98
CA ASP A 76 -6.82 4.81 2.72
C ASP A 76 -7.55 4.81 4.07
N ASN A 77 -8.46 3.86 4.20
CA ASN A 77 -9.35 3.74 5.34
C ASN A 77 -9.10 2.41 6.05
N GLY A 78 -9.46 2.32 7.32
CA GLY A 78 -9.38 1.07 8.06
C GLY A 78 -8.69 1.22 9.39
N SER A 79 -8.72 0.14 10.15
CA SER A 79 -8.28 0.06 11.54
C SER A 79 -6.85 -0.46 11.71
N GLY A 80 -6.22 -0.87 10.61
CA GLY A 80 -4.86 -1.38 10.59
C GLY A 80 -3.78 -0.30 10.70
N PHE A 81 -2.54 -0.70 10.45
CA PHE A 81 -1.37 0.17 10.49
C PHE A 81 -0.62 0.19 9.16
N LEU A 82 0.00 1.33 8.89
CA LEU A 82 0.97 1.54 7.82
C LEU A 82 2.35 1.63 8.46
N VAL A 83 3.24 0.70 8.14
CA VAL A 83 4.66 0.78 8.50
C VAL A 83 5.43 1.22 7.27
N ASN A 84 6.12 2.34 7.37
CA ASN A 84 6.84 2.91 6.25
C ASN A 84 8.34 3.03 6.55
N PHE A 85 9.13 2.38 5.69
CA PHE A 85 10.59 2.50 5.57
C PHE A 85 10.99 3.08 4.19
N GLY A 86 10.02 3.28 3.29
CA GLY A 86 10.21 3.82 1.95
C GLY A 86 9.61 5.22 1.77
N THR A 87 9.21 5.52 0.53
CA THR A 87 8.58 6.80 0.17
C THR A 87 7.06 6.69 0.29
N VAL A 88 6.43 7.66 0.95
CA VAL A 88 4.98 7.84 0.98
C VAL A 88 4.62 9.21 0.42
N ASP A 89 3.99 9.21 -0.75
CA ASP A 89 3.43 10.40 -1.39
C ASP A 89 1.92 10.43 -1.15
N ASN A 90 1.52 11.07 -0.04
CA ASN A 90 0.11 11.17 0.32
C ASN A 90 -0.50 12.53 -0.05
N PHE A 91 -1.30 12.54 -1.11
CA PHE A 91 -2.16 13.66 -1.51
C PHE A 91 -3.62 13.48 -1.08
N GLY A 92 -3.99 12.26 -0.68
CA GLY A 92 -5.30 11.89 -0.17
C GLY A 92 -5.37 11.84 1.36
N GLN A 93 -6.21 10.94 1.87
CA GLN A 93 -6.37 10.68 3.30
C GLN A 93 -5.68 9.37 3.68
N LEU A 94 -4.81 9.42 4.69
CA LEU A 94 -4.30 8.26 5.40
C LEU A 94 -4.95 8.22 6.78
N LYS A 95 -5.81 7.24 7.05
CA LYS A 95 -6.47 7.08 8.36
C LYS A 95 -5.86 5.99 9.23
N ASN A 96 -5.10 5.08 8.65
CA ASN A 96 -4.36 4.08 9.39
C ASN A 96 -3.34 4.71 10.34
N ALA A 97 -3.03 4.01 11.43
CA ALA A 97 -1.92 4.42 12.29
C ALA A 97 -0.61 4.33 11.49
N VAL A 98 0.15 5.42 11.41
CA VAL A 98 1.39 5.48 10.61
C VAL A 98 2.62 5.40 11.52
N PHE A 99 3.48 4.42 11.24
CA PHE A 99 4.79 4.27 11.85
C PHE A 99 5.85 4.49 10.78
N ASN A 100 6.45 5.69 10.75
CA ASN A 100 7.61 5.97 9.91
C ASN A 100 8.86 5.60 10.71
N SER A 101 9.65 4.66 10.22
CA SER A 101 10.99 4.41 10.76
C SER A 101 12.04 5.08 9.88
N ILE A 102 13.00 5.73 10.52
CA ILE A 102 14.12 6.43 9.89
C ILE A 102 15.35 5.51 9.77
N ASP A 103 15.18 4.19 9.87
CA ASP A 103 16.29 3.26 10.06
C ASP A 103 17.02 2.91 8.74
N GLY A 104 17.64 3.94 8.16
CA GLY A 104 18.89 3.82 7.41
C GLY A 104 20.13 4.02 8.28
N ILE A 105 19.99 4.30 9.58
CA ILE A 105 21.12 4.38 10.53
C ILE A 105 21.12 3.11 11.38
N ARG A 106 21.98 2.16 11.01
CA ARG A 106 22.41 1.11 11.94
C ARG A 106 23.09 1.80 13.14
N PRO A 107 22.64 1.58 14.39
CA PRO A 107 23.47 1.91 15.52
C PRO A 107 24.66 0.94 15.53
N GLU A 108 25.86 1.53 15.57
CA GLU A 108 27.15 0.86 15.64
C GLU A 108 27.41 0.30 17.04
#